data_AF-N2IHH7-F1
#
_entry.id   AF-N2IHH7-F1
#
_cell.length_a   1.000
_cell.length_b   1.000
_cell.length_c   1.000
_cell.angle_alpha   90.00
_cell.angle_beta   90.00
_cell.angle_gamma   90.00
#
_symmetry.space_group_name_H-M   'P 1'
#
loop_
_entity.id
_entity.type
_entity.pdbx_description
1 polymer ?
#
loop_
_entity_poly.entity_id
_entity_poly.type
_entity_poly.pdbx_seq_one_letter_code
_entity_poly.pdbx_strand_id
1 'polypeptide(L)'
;MPQRDRPDTEIVPAADPPNTHPPKQRTAEPETKATEEKRLFDKTRKTFRFLLAIDAWKRQGQILAHRASFPLLRRVLAVERKNSRAIFQLDSIPINLLEKSKVGHLIIMAFMGPAFIWALITLTKGIAALVRYHVPFNTWLFYGVPLAIYTGFRLRSSFLAYNLFSEEISKRNTGKTCVSEGLKE
;
A
#
# COMPACT_ATOMS: atom_id res chain seq x y z
N MET A 1 52.63 20.81 62.80
CA MET A 1 51.43 20.57 63.63
C MET A 1 50.57 19.55 62.92
N PRO A 2 50.20 18.44 63.58
CA PRO A 2 49.50 17.31 62.95
C PRO A 2 48.00 17.60 62.86
N GLN A 3 47.40 17.38 61.69
CA GLN A 3 45.95 17.45 61.51
C GLN A 3 45.42 16.06 61.18
N ARG A 4 44.46 15.66 62.02
CA ARG A 4 43.89 14.32 62.19
C ARG A 4 43.23 13.76 60.93
N ASP A 5 43.49 12.47 60.73
CA ASP A 5 42.69 11.53 59.96
C ASP A 5 41.22 11.53 60.42
N ARG A 6 40.29 11.54 59.46
CA ARG A 6 38.92 11.06 59.67
C ARG A 6 38.68 9.90 58.69
N PRO A 7 38.17 8.75 59.16
CA PRO A 7 37.91 7.61 58.31
C PRO A 7 36.61 7.78 57.53
N ASP A 8 36.64 7.19 56.34
CA ASP A 8 35.54 7.03 55.41
C ASP A 8 34.33 6.36 56.07
N THR A 9 33.17 7.02 55.97
CA THR A 9 31.89 6.38 56.32
C THR A 9 31.31 5.79 55.04
N GLU A 10 31.55 4.50 54.86
CA GLU A 10 30.98 3.68 53.80
C GLU A 10 29.46 3.55 54.04
N ILE A 11 28.66 4.19 53.18
CA ILE A 11 27.20 4.07 53.21
C ILE A 11 26.83 2.73 52.58
N VAL A 12 26.56 1.73 53.44
CA VAL A 12 25.99 0.45 53.03
C VAL A 12 24.52 0.67 52.64
N PRO A 13 24.07 0.34 51.41
CA PRO A 13 22.66 0.38 51.08
C PRO A 13 21.90 -0.72 51.82
N ALA A 14 20.81 -0.33 52.47
CA ALA A 14 19.92 -1.19 53.23
C ALA A 14 19.37 -2.33 52.36
N ALA A 15 19.48 -3.56 52.87
CA ALA A 15 18.85 -4.73 52.29
C ALA A 15 17.32 -4.62 52.41
N ASP A 16 16.62 -4.84 51.29
CA ASP A 16 15.17 -4.91 51.25
C ASP A 16 14.62 -6.05 52.14
N PRO A 17 13.52 -5.84 52.88
CA PRO A 17 12.93 -6.87 53.71
C PRO A 17 12.29 -8.00 52.86
N PRO A 18 12.33 -9.26 53.33
CA PRO A 18 11.76 -10.38 52.61
C PRO A 18 10.24 -10.27 52.48
N ASN A 19 9.79 -10.20 51.24
CA ASN A 19 8.39 -10.12 50.83
C ASN A 19 7.67 -11.42 51.22
N THR A 20 7.08 -11.44 52.42
CA THR A 20 6.31 -12.56 52.98
C THR A 20 4.84 -12.40 52.61
N HIS A 21 4.53 -12.58 51.33
CA HIS A 21 3.16 -12.85 50.91
C HIS A 21 2.93 -14.38 50.90
N PRO A 22 1.91 -14.90 51.61
CA PRO A 22 1.59 -16.32 51.56
C PRO A 22 1.13 -16.70 50.15
N PRO A 23 1.46 -17.91 49.66
CA PRO A 23 1.05 -18.37 48.34
C PRO A 23 -0.48 -18.43 48.29
N LYS A 24 -1.04 -17.60 47.40
CA LYS A 24 -2.46 -17.59 47.07
C LYS A 24 -2.82 -18.95 46.47
N GLN A 25 -3.42 -19.82 47.28
CA GLN A 25 -3.99 -21.10 46.84
C GLN A 25 -4.93 -20.84 45.66
N ARG A 26 -4.49 -21.22 44.45
CA ARG A 26 -5.36 -21.35 43.28
C ARG A 26 -6.24 -22.55 43.51
N THR A 27 -7.47 -22.31 43.94
CA THR A 27 -8.57 -23.26 43.77
C THR A 27 -8.73 -23.51 42.27
N ALA A 28 -8.58 -24.77 41.88
CA ALA A 28 -8.76 -25.21 40.50
C ALA A 28 -10.27 -25.26 40.16
N GLU A 29 -10.59 -24.72 38.97
CA GLU A 29 -11.85 -24.79 38.19
C GLU A 29 -13.01 -23.85 38.57
N PRO A 30 -13.77 -23.27 37.59
CA PRO A 30 -13.84 -23.60 36.15
C PRO A 30 -13.58 -22.38 35.22
N GLU A 31 -12.36 -22.24 34.68
CA GLU A 31 -12.01 -21.17 33.72
C GLU A 31 -12.54 -21.41 32.28
N THR A 32 -13.13 -22.57 32.01
CA THR A 32 -13.57 -22.97 30.66
C THR A 32 -14.81 -22.21 30.18
N LYS A 33 -15.78 -21.89 31.05
CA LYS A 33 -17.02 -21.21 30.64
C LYS A 33 -16.85 -19.73 30.33
N ALA A 34 -16.06 -19.00 31.13
CA ALA A 34 -15.78 -17.58 30.92
C ALA A 34 -14.95 -17.31 29.64
N THR A 35 -14.20 -18.31 29.18
CA THR A 35 -13.37 -18.21 27.97
C THR A 35 -14.19 -18.42 26.69
N GLU A 36 -15.23 -19.27 26.73
CA GLU A 36 -16.14 -19.49 25.59
C GLU A 36 -17.08 -18.32 25.35
N GLU A 37 -17.66 -17.73 26.40
CA GLU A 37 -18.53 -16.56 26.26
C GLU A 37 -17.78 -15.36 25.66
N LYS A 38 -16.55 -15.09 26.11
CA LYS A 38 -15.69 -14.04 25.52
C LYS A 38 -15.40 -14.27 24.03
N ARG A 39 -15.17 -15.53 23.61
CA ARG A 39 -14.94 -15.89 22.20
C ARG A 39 -16.19 -15.70 21.33
N LEU A 40 -17.39 -15.95 21.88
CA LEU A 40 -18.65 -15.69 21.19
C LEU A 40 -18.89 -14.19 21.01
N PHE A 41 -18.67 -13.39 22.06
CA PHE A 41 -18.73 -11.91 22.00
C PHE A 41 -17.74 -11.29 21.00
N ASP A 42 -16.52 -11.83 20.90
CA ASP A 42 -15.54 -11.35 19.93
C ASP A 42 -15.93 -11.68 18.48
N LYS A 43 -16.56 -12.85 18.23
CA LYS A 43 -17.09 -13.21 16.92
C LYS A 43 -18.25 -12.31 16.50
N THR A 44 -19.21 -12.03 17.39
CA THR A 44 -20.31 -11.09 17.14
C THR A 44 -19.83 -9.65 16.98
N ARG A 45 -18.80 -9.23 17.72
CA ARG A 45 -18.19 -7.91 17.55
C ARG A 45 -17.52 -7.76 16.19
N LYS A 46 -16.92 -8.84 15.66
CA LYS A 46 -16.26 -8.86 14.35
C LYS A 46 -17.26 -8.80 13.20
N THR A 47 -18.37 -9.55 13.27
CA THR A 47 -19.46 -9.44 12.29
C THR A 47 -20.18 -8.10 12.37
N PHE A 48 -20.40 -7.55 13.58
CA PHE A 48 -21.00 -6.23 13.74
C PHE A 48 -20.13 -5.12 13.13
N ARG A 49 -18.80 -5.16 13.32
CA ARG A 49 -17.87 -4.23 12.65
C ARG A 49 -17.89 -4.37 11.14
N PHE A 50 -18.07 -5.58 10.60
CA PHE A 50 -18.18 -5.78 9.16
C PHE A 50 -19.48 -5.21 8.59
N LEU A 51 -20.60 -5.40 9.29
CA LEU A 51 -21.90 -4.79 8.93
C LEU A 51 -21.83 -3.26 8.98
N LEU A 52 -21.19 -2.69 10.01
CA LEU A 52 -20.94 -1.25 10.10
C LEU A 52 -20.03 -0.74 8.98
N ALA A 53 -19.01 -1.52 8.58
CA ALA A 53 -18.16 -1.17 7.45
C ALA A 53 -18.93 -1.16 6.12
N ILE A 54 -19.85 -2.11 5.92
CA ILE A 54 -20.75 -2.13 4.75
C ILE A 54 -21.67 -0.90 4.75
N ASP A 55 -22.27 -0.55 5.89
CA ASP A 55 -23.15 0.62 5.97
C ASP A 55 -22.37 1.93 5.77
N ALA A 56 -21.16 2.02 6.34
CA ALA A 56 -20.25 3.14 6.10
C ALA A 56 -19.88 3.26 4.61
N TRP A 57 -19.60 2.15 3.93
CA TRP A 57 -19.32 2.12 2.49
C TRP A 57 -20.53 2.58 1.68
N LYS A 58 -21.74 2.14 2.05
CA LYS A 58 -22.99 2.55 1.41
C LYS A 58 -23.24 4.05 1.55
N ARG A 59 -23.06 4.61 2.75
CA ARG A 59 -23.15 6.06 3.02
C ARG A 59 -22.10 6.84 2.24
N GLN A 60 -20.85 6.38 2.20
CA GLN A 60 -19.81 7.02 1.40
C GLN A 60 -20.10 6.94 -0.11
N GLY A 61 -20.68 5.84 -0.59
CA GLY A 61 -21.13 5.68 -1.97
C GLY A 61 -22.23 6.68 -2.35
N GLN A 62 -23.19 6.95 -1.45
CA GLN A 62 -24.22 7.97 -1.65
C GLN A 62 -23.64 9.38 -1.67
N ILE A 63 -22.70 9.69 -0.77
CA ILE A 63 -21.98 10.97 -0.76
C ILE A 63 -21.17 11.12 -2.05
N LEU A 64 -20.53 10.06 -2.52
CA LEU A 64 -19.77 10.06 -3.77
C LEU A 64 -20.71 10.25 -4.97
N ALA A 65 -21.87 9.61 -4.99
CA ALA A 65 -22.89 9.80 -6.02
C ALA A 65 -23.41 11.25 -6.04
N HIS A 66 -23.63 11.86 -4.88
CA HIS A 66 -24.00 13.27 -4.76
C HIS A 66 -22.86 14.19 -5.23
N ARG A 67 -21.61 13.91 -4.85
CA ARG A 67 -20.43 14.66 -5.34
C ARG A 67 -20.17 14.43 -6.83
N ALA A 68 -20.54 13.28 -7.36
CA ALA A 68 -20.47 12.98 -8.80
C ALA A 68 -21.56 13.71 -9.61
N SER A 69 -22.61 14.19 -8.94
CA SER A 69 -23.63 15.04 -9.55
C SER A 69 -23.18 16.49 -9.72
N PHE A 70 -22.00 16.85 -9.19
CA PHE A 70 -21.46 18.20 -9.27
C PHE A 70 -21.24 18.61 -10.74
N PRO A 71 -21.81 19.74 -11.19
CA PRO A 71 -21.84 20.11 -12.60
C PRO A 71 -20.45 20.34 -13.19
N LEU A 72 -19.48 20.84 -12.38
CA LEU A 72 -18.09 20.94 -12.82
C LEU A 72 -17.46 19.56 -13.07
N LEU A 73 -17.69 18.59 -12.19
CA LEU A 73 -17.13 17.25 -12.35
C LEU A 73 -17.75 16.55 -13.57
N ARG A 74 -19.06 16.72 -13.81
CA ARG A 74 -19.71 16.24 -15.03
C ARG A 74 -19.12 16.85 -16.30
N ARG A 75 -18.80 18.15 -16.28
CA ARG A 75 -18.18 18.82 -17.43
C ARG A 75 -16.76 18.32 -17.67
N VAL A 76 -15.96 18.15 -16.61
CA VAL A 76 -14.62 17.56 -16.72
C VAL A 76 -14.71 16.14 -17.27
N LEU A 77 -15.57 15.28 -16.70
CA LEU A 77 -15.77 13.91 -17.17
C LEU A 77 -16.30 13.85 -18.62
N ALA A 78 -17.17 14.78 -19.03
CA ALA A 78 -17.66 14.85 -20.41
C ALA A 78 -16.55 15.27 -21.39
N VAL A 79 -15.72 16.24 -21.02
CA VAL A 79 -14.53 16.65 -21.80
C VAL A 79 -13.53 15.51 -21.86
N GLU A 80 -13.26 14.86 -20.73
CA GLU A 80 -12.35 13.73 -20.63
C GLU A 80 -12.86 12.56 -21.48
N ARG A 81 -14.16 12.25 -21.44
CA ARG A 81 -14.79 11.23 -22.31
C ARG A 81 -14.72 11.58 -23.79
N LYS A 82 -14.86 12.87 -24.15
CA LYS A 82 -14.70 13.34 -25.53
C LYS A 82 -13.24 13.20 -25.98
N ASN A 83 -12.28 13.59 -25.14
CA ASN A 83 -10.84 13.47 -25.41
C ASN A 83 -10.39 12.00 -25.45
N SER A 84 -11.01 11.13 -24.64
CA SER A 84 -10.74 9.67 -24.64
C SER A 84 -11.16 9.00 -25.95
N ARG A 85 -12.12 9.59 -26.67
CA ARG A 85 -12.62 9.10 -27.97
C ARG A 85 -11.95 9.79 -29.15
N ALA A 86 -11.17 10.84 -28.91
CA ALA A 86 -10.46 11.52 -29.97
C ALA A 86 -9.30 10.64 -30.42
N ILE A 87 -9.35 10.25 -31.69
CA ILE A 87 -8.25 9.53 -32.35
C ILE A 87 -7.25 10.61 -32.77
N PHE A 88 -6.19 10.77 -31.99
CA PHE A 88 -5.10 11.68 -32.34
C PHE A 88 -4.17 10.98 -33.33
N GLN A 89 -3.92 11.58 -34.50
CA GLN A 89 -2.87 11.11 -35.40
C GLN A 89 -1.53 11.24 -34.67
N LEU A 90 -0.81 10.11 -34.54
CA LEU A 90 0.45 10.06 -33.79
C LEU A 90 1.45 11.11 -34.30
N ASP A 91 1.54 11.31 -35.61
CA ASP A 91 2.48 12.25 -36.27
C ASP A 91 2.32 13.71 -35.81
N SER A 92 1.12 14.10 -35.36
CA SER A 92 0.84 15.46 -34.87
C SER A 92 1.43 15.76 -33.49
N ILE A 93 1.86 14.73 -32.75
CA ILE A 93 2.36 14.87 -31.38
C ILE A 93 3.84 15.27 -31.42
N PRO A 94 4.27 16.34 -30.73
CA PRO A 94 5.66 16.77 -30.75
C PRO A 94 6.59 15.77 -30.02
N ILE A 95 7.79 15.57 -30.57
CA ILE A 95 8.79 14.61 -30.04
C ILE A 95 9.13 14.85 -28.56
N ASN A 96 9.23 16.13 -28.16
CA ASN A 96 9.50 16.54 -26.78
C ASN A 96 8.43 16.03 -25.79
N LEU A 97 7.19 15.85 -26.24
CA LEU A 97 6.10 15.37 -25.40
C LEU A 97 6.14 13.83 -25.28
N LEU A 98 6.54 13.13 -26.34
CA LEU A 98 6.79 11.69 -26.29
C LEU A 98 7.94 11.36 -25.33
N GLU A 99 9.04 12.11 -25.39
CA GLU A 99 10.19 11.92 -24.50
C GLU A 99 9.84 12.16 -23.02
N LYS A 100 9.13 13.26 -22.72
CA LYS A 100 8.63 13.54 -21.37
C LYS A 100 7.71 12.42 -20.87
N SER A 101 6.82 11.91 -21.73
CA SER A 101 5.90 10.82 -21.38
C SER A 101 6.65 9.52 -21.11
N LYS A 102 7.66 9.19 -21.93
CA LYS A 102 8.57 8.05 -21.73
C LYS A 102 9.27 8.12 -20.37
N VAL A 103 9.84 9.28 -20.02
CA VAL A 103 10.50 9.49 -18.72
C VAL A 103 9.49 9.35 -17.56
N GLY A 104 8.28 9.90 -17.71
CA GLY A 104 7.21 9.76 -16.73
C GLY A 104 6.88 8.30 -16.42
N HIS A 105 6.75 7.45 -17.45
CA HIS A 105 6.52 6.02 -17.27
C HIS A 105 7.72 5.29 -16.65
N LEU A 106 8.95 5.71 -16.95
CA LEU A 106 10.14 5.15 -16.31
C LEU A 106 10.16 5.44 -14.81
N ILE A 107 9.83 6.67 -14.40
CA ILE A 107 9.71 7.06 -13.00
C ILE A 107 8.63 6.21 -12.31
N ILE A 108 7.45 6.06 -12.94
CA ILE A 108 6.38 5.22 -12.39
C ILE A 108 6.86 3.77 -12.20
N MET A 109 7.55 3.20 -13.17
CA MET A 109 8.11 1.84 -13.05
C MET A 109 9.14 1.74 -11.93
N ALA A 110 10.02 2.74 -11.78
CA ALA A 110 11.04 2.78 -10.73
C ALA A 110 10.43 2.79 -9.31
N PHE A 111 9.31 3.49 -9.11
CA PHE A 111 8.61 3.49 -7.81
C PHE A 111 7.71 2.27 -7.62
N MET A 112 7.01 1.84 -8.67
CA MET A 112 6.06 0.72 -8.57
C MET A 112 6.74 -0.64 -8.49
N GLY A 113 7.97 -0.78 -9.02
CA GLY A 113 8.76 -2.02 -8.96
C GLY A 113 9.00 -2.49 -7.52
N PRO A 114 9.63 -1.67 -6.66
CA PRO A 114 9.82 -1.97 -5.24
C PRO A 114 8.48 -2.20 -4.51
N ALA A 115 7.45 -1.41 -4.81
CA ALA A 115 6.13 -1.57 -4.21
C ALA A 115 5.49 -2.94 -4.56
N PHE A 116 5.65 -3.40 -5.80
CA PHE A 116 5.18 -4.71 -6.24
C PHE A 116 5.95 -5.85 -5.56
N ILE A 117 7.27 -5.73 -5.45
CA ILE A 117 8.10 -6.71 -4.72
C ILE A 117 7.64 -6.80 -3.26
N TRP A 118 7.40 -5.66 -2.62
CA TRP A 118 6.86 -5.62 -1.26
C TRP A 118 5.47 -6.27 -1.17
N ALA A 119 4.60 -6.03 -2.14
CA ALA A 119 3.30 -6.69 -2.23
C ALA A 119 3.43 -8.22 -2.36
N LEU A 120 4.40 -8.71 -3.14
CA LEU A 120 4.67 -10.14 -3.24
C LEU A 120 5.19 -10.73 -1.92
N ILE A 121 6.08 -10.03 -1.20
CA ILE A 121 6.57 -10.47 0.11
C ILE A 121 5.44 -10.54 1.14
N THR A 122 4.53 -9.57 1.14
CA THR A 122 3.37 -9.59 2.05
C THR A 122 2.38 -10.69 1.67
N LEU A 123 2.18 -10.93 0.38
CA LEU A 123 1.36 -12.02 -0.13
C LEU A 123 1.93 -13.40 0.27
N THR A 124 3.23 -13.64 0.10
CA THR A 124 3.86 -14.91 0.47
C THR A 124 3.77 -15.16 1.98
N LYS A 125 3.96 -14.13 2.82
CA LYS A 125 3.70 -14.22 4.27
C LYS A 125 2.23 -14.57 4.57
N GLY A 126 1.30 -13.96 3.84
CA GLY A 126 -0.13 -14.24 3.95
C GLY A 126 -0.48 -15.69 3.60
N ILE A 127 0.06 -16.20 2.50
CA ILE A 127 -0.11 -17.59 2.05
C ILE A 127 0.54 -18.56 3.04
N ALA A 128 1.75 -18.28 3.52
CA ALA A 128 2.42 -19.12 4.53
C ALA A 128 1.60 -19.22 5.82
N ALA A 129 1.01 -18.12 6.28
CA ALA A 129 0.13 -18.13 7.43
C ALA A 129 -1.19 -18.87 7.19
N LEU A 130 -1.76 -18.76 5.98
CA LEU A 130 -2.94 -19.52 5.58
C LEU A 130 -2.68 -21.03 5.65
N VAL A 131 -1.55 -21.49 5.12
CA VAL A 131 -1.17 -22.91 5.11
C VAL A 131 -0.85 -23.42 6.52
N ARG A 132 -0.11 -22.64 7.31
CA ARG A 132 0.37 -23.10 8.64
C ARG A 132 -0.71 -23.05 9.72
N TYR A 133 -1.60 -22.05 9.69
CA TYR A 133 -2.56 -21.81 10.76
C TYR A 133 -4.01 -22.07 10.34
N HIS A 134 -4.26 -22.48 9.09
CA HIS A 134 -5.59 -22.71 8.53
C HIS A 134 -6.56 -21.53 8.73
N VAL A 135 -6.05 -20.30 8.79
CA VAL A 135 -6.88 -19.09 8.93
C VAL A 135 -7.17 -18.53 7.54
N PRO A 136 -8.40 -18.68 7.00
CA PRO A 136 -8.73 -18.27 5.63
C PRO A 136 -8.64 -16.75 5.40
N PHE A 137 -8.84 -15.96 6.45
CA PHE A 137 -8.81 -14.51 6.39
C PHE A 137 -7.69 -13.95 7.27
N ASN A 138 -6.62 -13.50 6.60
CA ASN A 138 -5.48 -12.87 7.24
C ASN A 138 -5.32 -11.43 6.72
N THR A 139 -4.89 -10.51 7.60
CA THR A 139 -4.64 -9.10 7.25
C THR A 139 -3.61 -8.98 6.13
N TRP A 140 -2.59 -9.84 6.12
CA TRP A 140 -1.58 -9.89 5.06
C TRP A 140 -2.16 -10.19 3.67
N LEU A 141 -3.12 -11.10 3.57
CA LEU A 141 -3.81 -11.40 2.30
C LEU A 141 -4.77 -10.27 1.91
N PHE A 142 -5.47 -9.71 2.89
CA PHE A 142 -6.45 -8.65 2.67
C PHE A 142 -5.81 -7.40 2.06
N TYR A 143 -4.62 -7.02 2.51
CA TYR A 143 -3.88 -5.88 1.93
C TYR A 143 -2.98 -6.31 0.75
N GLY A 144 -2.36 -7.49 0.83
CA GLY A 144 -1.40 -7.96 -0.16
C GLY A 144 -2.00 -8.24 -1.53
N VAL A 145 -3.19 -8.87 -1.58
CA VAL A 145 -3.83 -9.23 -2.86
C VAL A 145 -4.22 -7.98 -3.68
N PRO A 146 -4.98 -7.01 -3.15
CA PRO A 146 -5.32 -5.81 -3.92
C PRO A 146 -4.09 -5.00 -4.31
N LEU A 147 -3.09 -4.92 -3.42
CA LEU A 147 -1.86 -4.18 -3.68
C LEU A 147 -1.05 -4.83 -4.82
N ALA A 148 -0.91 -6.16 -4.82
CA ALA A 148 -0.20 -6.90 -5.86
C ALA A 148 -0.90 -6.77 -7.22
N ILE A 149 -2.23 -6.88 -7.26
CA ILE A 149 -3.01 -6.69 -8.49
C ILE A 149 -2.82 -5.26 -9.04
N TYR A 150 -2.97 -4.25 -8.17
CA TYR A 150 -2.86 -2.85 -8.57
C TYR A 150 -1.46 -2.52 -9.10
N THR A 151 -0.42 -2.84 -8.33
CA THR A 151 0.97 -2.54 -8.70
C THR A 151 1.42 -3.35 -9.92
N GLY A 152 1.02 -4.63 -10.04
CA GLY A 152 1.30 -5.46 -11.20
C GLY A 152 0.63 -4.92 -12.48
N PHE A 153 -0.65 -4.55 -12.41
CA PHE A 153 -1.34 -3.93 -13.55
C PHE A 153 -0.70 -2.59 -13.94
N ARG A 154 -0.37 -1.74 -12.96
CA ARG A 154 0.24 -0.44 -13.21
C ARG A 154 1.64 -0.56 -13.82
N LEU A 155 2.46 -1.50 -13.35
CA LEU A 155 3.77 -1.83 -13.94
C LEU A 155 3.62 -2.29 -15.38
N ARG A 156 2.74 -3.26 -15.64
CA ARG A 156 2.53 -3.78 -17.00
C ARG A 156 2.06 -2.69 -17.95
N SER A 157 1.09 -1.88 -17.54
CA SER A 157 0.59 -0.78 -18.36
C SER A 157 1.68 0.26 -18.67
N SER A 158 2.51 0.59 -17.68
CA SER A 158 3.62 1.54 -17.87
C SER A 158 4.74 0.98 -18.74
N PHE A 159 5.03 -0.31 -18.63
CA PHE A 159 6.02 -0.99 -19.47
C PHE A 159 5.59 -1.02 -20.94
N LEU A 160 4.33 -1.38 -21.21
CA LEU A 160 3.79 -1.35 -22.57
C LEU A 160 3.81 0.07 -23.15
N ALA A 161 3.39 1.08 -22.37
CA ALA A 161 3.44 2.47 -22.80
C ALA A 161 4.89 2.91 -23.11
N TYR A 162 5.84 2.58 -22.25
CA TYR A 162 7.26 2.88 -22.46
C TYR A 162 7.80 2.29 -23.76
N ASN A 163 7.45 1.03 -24.07
CA ASN A 163 7.88 0.37 -25.29
C ASN A 163 7.27 1.03 -26.53
N LEU A 164 5.97 1.34 -26.51
CA LEU A 164 5.30 2.03 -27.60
C LEU A 164 5.90 3.41 -27.86
N PHE A 165 6.16 4.20 -26.81
CA PHE A 165 6.83 5.50 -26.97
C PHE A 165 8.26 5.35 -27.50
N SER A 166 8.99 4.34 -27.05
CA SER A 166 10.37 4.10 -27.51
C SER A 166 10.42 3.68 -28.98
N GLU A 167 9.50 2.82 -29.40
CA GLU A 167 9.35 2.40 -30.79
C GLU A 167 8.98 3.59 -31.69
N GLU A 168 8.04 4.43 -31.26
CA GLU A 168 7.61 5.60 -32.01
C GLU A 168 8.71 6.65 -32.14
N ILE A 169 9.47 6.91 -31.06
CA ILE A 169 10.65 7.79 -31.11
C ILE A 169 11.70 7.23 -32.08
N SER A 170 11.95 5.92 -32.04
CA SER A 170 12.91 5.27 -32.94
C SER A 170 12.49 5.41 -34.40
N LYS A 171 11.20 5.16 -34.72
CA LYS A 171 10.63 5.33 -36.07
C LYS A 171 10.79 6.76 -36.61
N ARG A 172 10.57 7.77 -35.77
CA ARG A 172 10.71 9.18 -36.18
C ARG A 172 12.16 9.60 -36.36
N ASN A 173 13.07 9.03 -35.59
CA ASN A 173 14.49 9.32 -35.71
C ASN A 173 15.11 8.67 -36.95
N THR A 174 14.70 7.45 -37.30
CA THR A 174 15.14 6.76 -38.53
C THR A 174 14.44 7.29 -39.80
N GLY A 175 13.20 7.76 -39.69
CA GLY A 175 12.46 8.37 -40.81
C GLY A 175 12.95 9.77 -41.20
N LYS A 176 13.57 10.53 -40.28
CA LYS A 176 14.12 11.87 -40.55
C LYS A 176 15.45 11.86 -41.32
N THR A 177 16.14 10.72 -41.39
CA THR A 177 17.44 10.59 -42.08
C THR A 177 17.35 10.39 -43.59
N CYS A 178 16.16 10.28 -44.20
CA CYS A 178 16.02 10.01 -45.65
C CYS A 178 15.49 11.17 -46.52
N VAL A 179 15.32 12.40 -46.00
CA VAL A 179 14.76 13.52 -46.78
C VAL A 179 15.73 14.70 -46.93
N SER A 180 16.99 14.58 -46.55
CA SER A 180 17.92 15.72 -46.59
C SER A 180 19.25 15.40 -47.27
N GLU A 181 19.24 15.03 -48.55
CA GLU A 181 20.42 15.12 -49.43
C GLU A 181 20.05 15.04 -50.92
N GLY A 182 19.10 15.87 -51.38
CA GLY A 182 18.72 15.83 -52.79
C GLY A 182 17.81 16.97 -53.23
N LEU A 183 18.32 18.21 -53.22
CA LEU A 183 18.06 19.23 -54.25
C LEU A 183 18.71 20.55 -53.84
N LYS A 184 19.80 20.90 -54.52
CA LYS A 184 20.21 22.25 -54.94
C LYS A 184 21.49 22.09 -55.76
N GLU A 185 21.28 21.72 -57.02
CA GLU A 185 22.10 22.24 -58.12
C GLU A 185 21.69 23.68 -58.40
#